data_AF-A0A936F8I4-F1
#
_entry.id   AF-A0A936F8I4-F1
#
_cell.length_a   1.000
_cell.length_b   1.000
_cell.length_c   1.000
_cell.angle_alpha   90.00
_cell.angle_beta   90.00
_cell.angle_gamma   90.00
#
_symmetry.space_group_name_H-M   'P 1'
#
loop_
_entity.id
_entity.type
_entity.pdbx_description
1 polymer ?
#
loop_
_entity_poly.entity_id
_entity_poly.type
_entity_poly.pdbx_seq_one_letter_code
_entity_poly.pdbx_strand_id
1 'polypeptide(L)'
;MLDILAPWVGILGLIGFAGLAGLKHPVDKARAGAGIRLLGLFGLAGLAGIWIPGAGAVGAAGALGLWNHQSPKLALWGKLGWASLAGLPYLVRHFWGRLRERPD
;
A
#
# COMPACT_ATOMS: atom_id res chain seq x y z
N MET A 1 -15.88 -14.50 -9.86
CA MET A 1 -14.83 -13.92 -10.73
C MET A 1 -13.85 -13.05 -9.95
N LEU A 2 -14.30 -12.27 -8.95
CA LEU A 2 -13.41 -11.46 -8.09
C LEU A 2 -12.47 -12.30 -7.20
N ASP A 3 -12.85 -13.54 -6.87
CA ASP A 3 -12.02 -14.46 -6.07
C ASP A 3 -10.73 -14.88 -6.79
N ILE A 4 -10.74 -14.87 -8.13
CA ILE A 4 -9.54 -15.09 -8.95
C ILE A 4 -8.60 -13.88 -8.88
N LEU A 5 -9.15 -12.66 -8.74
CA LEU A 5 -8.37 -11.41 -8.76
C LEU A 5 -7.78 -11.08 -7.39
N ALA A 6 -8.38 -11.53 -6.29
CA ALA A 6 -7.91 -11.24 -4.94
C ALA A 6 -6.42 -11.61 -4.67
N PRO A 7 -5.90 -12.77 -5.13
CA PRO A 7 -4.47 -13.10 -5.01
C PRO A 7 -3.57 -12.13 -5.79
N TRP A 8 -3.97 -11.76 -7.02
CA TRP A 8 -3.21 -10.82 -7.86
C TRP A 8 -3.20 -9.40 -7.27
N VAL A 9 -4.30 -9.00 -6.64
CA VAL A 9 -4.41 -7.74 -5.90
C VAL A 9 -3.52 -7.76 -4.64
N GLY A 10 -3.31 -8.93 -4.02
CA GLY A 10 -2.35 -9.12 -2.94
C GLY A 10 -0.89 -8.89 -3.37
N ILE A 11 -0.52 -9.29 -4.61
CA ILE A 11 0.81 -9.04 -5.19
C ILE A 11 1.10 -7.54 -5.32
N LEU A 12 0.08 -6.71 -5.56
CA LEU A 12 0.26 -5.25 -5.57
C LEU A 12 0.77 -4.73 -4.21
N GLY A 13 0.41 -5.38 -3.10
CA GLY A 13 0.93 -5.07 -1.78
C GLY A 13 2.45 -5.23 -1.66
N LEU A 14 3.06 -6.08 -2.48
CA LEU A 14 4.51 -6.23 -2.52
C LEU A 14 5.20 -4.95 -3.03
N ILE A 15 4.51 -4.14 -3.84
CA ILE A 15 5.00 -2.82 -4.27
C ILE A 15 5.17 -1.90 -3.05
N GLY A 16 4.34 -2.05 -2.02
CA GLY A 16 4.42 -1.31 -0.76
C GLY A 16 5.76 -1.42 -0.05
N PHE A 17 6.46 -2.56 -0.19
CA PHE A 17 7.80 -2.76 0.37
C PHE A 17 8.85 -1.84 -0.25
N ALA A 18 8.63 -1.32 -1.46
CA ALA A 18 9.50 -0.29 -2.02
C ALA A 18 9.60 0.92 -1.07
N GLY A 19 8.55 1.24 -0.30
CA GLY A 19 8.57 2.26 0.75
C GLY A 19 9.71 2.08 1.78
N LEU A 20 10.08 0.83 2.09
CA LEU A 20 11.19 0.53 3.00
C LEU A 20 12.57 0.80 2.38
N ALA A 21 12.67 0.90 1.05
CA ALA A 21 13.92 1.29 0.41
C ALA A 21 14.34 2.72 0.82
N GLY A 22 13.41 3.56 1.28
CA GLY A 22 13.69 4.87 1.86
C GLY A 22 14.35 4.81 3.24
N LEU A 23 14.28 3.68 3.95
CA LEU A 23 15.06 3.44 5.18
C LEU A 23 16.52 3.13 4.85
N LYS A 24 16.75 2.36 3.78
CA LYS A 24 18.09 2.02 3.29
C LYS A 24 18.77 3.21 2.58
N HIS A 25 17.99 4.01 1.87
CA HIS A 25 18.43 5.21 1.18
C HIS A 25 17.73 6.42 1.80
N PRO A 26 18.31 7.01 2.87
CA PRO A 26 17.70 8.13 3.54
C PRO A 26 17.56 9.33 2.60
N VAL A 27 16.43 9.99 2.69
CA VAL A 27 16.18 11.23 1.95
C VAL A 27 16.76 12.42 2.70
N ASP A 28 17.18 13.42 1.92
CA ASP A 28 17.59 14.72 2.45
C ASP A 28 16.57 15.30 3.44
N LYS A 29 17.05 15.66 4.63
CA LYS A 29 16.24 16.20 5.74
C LYS A 29 15.64 17.55 5.40
N ALA A 30 16.24 18.32 4.50
CA ALA A 30 15.71 19.60 4.03
C ALA A 30 14.47 19.45 3.12
N ARG A 31 14.21 18.23 2.63
CA ARG A 31 13.14 17.99 1.65
C ARG A 31 11.80 17.72 2.37
N ALA A 32 10.79 18.52 2.06
CA ALA A 32 9.43 18.40 2.61
C ALA A 32 8.79 17.02 2.34
N GLY A 33 7.87 16.61 3.22
CA GLY A 33 7.08 15.37 3.07
C GLY A 33 7.38 14.26 4.06
N ALA A 34 7.82 14.58 5.29
CA ALA A 34 8.05 13.58 6.35
C ALA A 34 6.80 12.71 6.63
N GLY A 35 5.60 13.31 6.64
CA GLY A 35 4.35 12.56 6.84
C GLY A 35 4.06 11.53 5.76
N ILE A 36 4.30 11.87 4.48
CA ILE A 36 4.11 10.90 3.38
C ILE A 36 5.14 9.78 3.46
N ARG A 37 6.36 10.04 3.96
CA ARG A 37 7.38 8.99 4.18
C ARG A 37 6.96 7.96 5.23
N LEU A 38 6.16 8.36 6.23
CA LEU A 38 5.56 7.42 7.18
C LEU A 38 4.59 6.45 6.49
N LEU A 39 4.03 6.81 5.33
CA LEU A 39 3.27 5.84 4.54
C LEU A 39 4.14 4.64 4.17
N GLY A 40 5.47 4.77 4.06
CA GLY A 40 6.38 3.63 3.90
C GLY A 40 6.14 2.47 4.87
N LEU A 41 5.72 2.75 6.11
CA LEU A 41 5.36 1.72 7.09
C LEU A 41 4.07 0.96 6.71
N PHE A 42 3.13 1.60 6.01
CA PHE A 42 1.94 0.92 5.49
C PHE A 42 2.28 -0.16 4.46
N GLY A 43 3.49 -0.15 3.89
CA GLY A 43 4.00 -1.28 3.10
C GLY A 43 3.98 -2.60 3.88
N LEU A 44 4.28 -2.56 5.19
CA LEU A 44 4.18 -3.73 6.07
C LEU A 44 2.73 -4.14 6.33
N ALA A 45 1.81 -3.19 6.39
CA ALA A 45 0.38 -3.47 6.50
C ALA A 45 -0.16 -4.23 5.27
N GLY A 46 0.52 -4.16 4.13
CA GLY A 46 0.23 -4.99 2.95
C GLY A 46 0.33 -6.49 3.20
N LEU A 47 1.11 -6.94 4.18
CA LEU A 47 1.15 -8.35 4.60
C LEU A 47 -0.19 -8.83 5.16
N ALA A 48 -0.99 -7.94 5.75
CA ALA A 48 -2.35 -8.27 6.18
C ALA A 48 -3.25 -8.68 5.00
N GLY A 49 -2.85 -8.38 3.76
CA GLY A 49 -3.49 -8.83 2.54
C GLY A 49 -3.54 -10.35 2.34
N ILE A 50 -2.71 -11.11 3.06
CA ILE A 50 -2.76 -12.59 3.06
C ILE A 50 -4.07 -13.08 3.71
N TRP A 51 -4.60 -12.35 4.70
CA TRP A 51 -5.80 -12.73 5.45
C TRP A 51 -7.02 -11.86 5.14
N ILE A 52 -6.81 -10.66 4.59
CA ILE A 52 -7.86 -9.68 4.34
C ILE A 52 -7.88 -9.32 2.85
N PRO A 53 -8.90 -9.75 2.10
CA PRO A 53 -9.13 -9.32 0.73
C PRO A 53 -9.07 -7.78 0.60
N GLY A 54 -8.26 -7.29 -0.33
CA GLY A 54 -8.08 -5.86 -0.59
C GLY A 54 -7.06 -5.14 0.32
N ALA A 55 -6.70 -5.70 1.48
CA ALA A 55 -5.70 -5.07 2.37
C ALA A 55 -4.29 -5.07 1.76
N GLY A 56 -3.99 -6.08 0.93
CA GLY A 56 -2.75 -6.13 0.16
C GLY A 56 -2.60 -4.93 -0.77
N ALA A 57 -3.61 -4.60 -1.55
CA ALA A 57 -3.57 -3.43 -2.42
C ALA A 57 -3.48 -2.12 -1.64
N VAL A 58 -4.16 -1.99 -0.50
CA VAL A 58 -3.98 -0.81 0.36
C VAL A 58 -2.53 -0.70 0.87
N GLY A 59 -1.86 -1.82 1.13
CA GLY A 59 -0.43 -1.86 1.45
C GLY A 59 0.49 -1.30 0.37
N ALA A 60 0.06 -1.28 -0.91
CA ALA A 60 0.83 -0.65 -1.99
C ALA A 60 1.01 0.87 -1.77
N ALA A 61 0.15 1.51 -0.94
CA ALA A 61 0.31 2.90 -0.51
C ALA A 61 1.65 3.12 0.22
N GLY A 62 2.26 2.04 0.75
CA GLY A 62 3.63 2.02 1.26
C GLY A 62 4.64 2.63 0.31
N ALA A 63 4.50 2.38 -0.99
CA ALA A 63 5.41 2.91 -1.98
C ALA A 63 5.34 4.44 -2.06
N LEU A 64 4.18 5.07 -1.82
CA LEU A 64 4.00 6.53 -1.86
C LEU A 64 4.99 7.25 -0.96
N GLY A 65 5.55 6.62 0.09
CA GLY A 65 6.63 7.19 0.89
C GLY A 65 7.87 7.62 0.10
N LEU A 66 8.08 7.07 -1.10
CA LEU A 66 9.19 7.41 -2.00
C LEU A 66 8.86 8.49 -3.05
N TRP A 67 7.63 8.98 -3.14
CA TRP A 67 7.19 9.84 -4.26
C TRP A 67 8.08 11.07 -4.53
N ASN A 68 8.66 11.65 -3.46
CA ASN A 68 9.53 12.82 -3.50
C ASN A 68 11.00 12.46 -3.20
N HIS A 69 11.40 11.23 -3.47
CA HIS A 69 12.78 10.78 -3.28
C HIS A 69 13.71 11.46 -4.29
N GLN A 70 14.92 11.83 -3.85
CA GLN A 70 15.93 12.51 -4.69
C GLN A 70 16.33 11.68 -5.93
N SER A 71 16.42 10.36 -5.76
CA SER A 71 16.59 9.43 -6.88
C SER A 71 15.30 9.30 -7.70
N PRO A 72 15.32 9.63 -9.01
CA PRO A 72 14.13 9.55 -9.87
C PRO A 72 13.60 8.11 -10.02
N LYS A 73 14.47 7.10 -9.89
CA LYS A 73 14.05 5.69 -9.87
C LYS A 73 13.16 5.40 -8.67
N LEU A 74 13.53 5.86 -7.48
CA LEU A 74 12.74 5.65 -6.26
C LEU A 74 11.46 6.48 -6.28
N ALA A 75 11.50 7.70 -6.83
CA ALA A 75 10.29 8.50 -7.06
C ALA A 75 9.29 7.81 -7.99
N LEU A 76 9.76 7.09 -9.02
CA LEU A 76 8.90 6.28 -9.89
C LEU A 76 8.20 5.16 -9.12
N TRP A 77 8.94 4.41 -8.30
CA TRP A 77 8.34 3.42 -7.39
C TRP A 77 7.32 4.05 -6.47
N GLY A 78 7.56 5.28 -6.01
CA GLY A 78 6.59 5.99 -5.19
C GLY A 78 5.29 6.31 -5.91
N LYS A 79 5.33 6.66 -7.19
CA LYS A 79 4.12 6.88 -7.99
C LYS A 79 3.30 5.61 -8.18
N LEU A 80 3.93 4.43 -8.23
CA LEU A 80 3.21 3.15 -8.29
C LEU A 80 2.35 2.90 -7.05
N GLY A 81 2.63 3.55 -5.93
CA GLY A 81 1.80 3.46 -4.73
C GLY A 81 0.39 4.00 -4.90
N TRP A 82 0.11 4.80 -5.94
CA TRP A 82 -1.26 5.20 -6.30
C TRP A 82 -2.14 4.02 -6.74
N ALA A 83 -1.54 2.91 -7.18
CA ALA A 83 -2.27 1.68 -7.48
C ALA A 83 -3.05 1.14 -6.27
N SER A 84 -2.70 1.57 -5.04
CA SER A 84 -3.42 1.22 -3.83
C SER A 84 -4.88 1.65 -3.80
N LEU A 85 -5.24 2.72 -4.53
CA LEU A 85 -6.63 3.17 -4.63
C LEU A 85 -7.54 2.12 -5.27
N ALA A 86 -7.01 1.28 -6.16
CA ALA A 86 -7.76 0.20 -6.77
C ALA A 86 -8.19 -0.88 -5.73
N GLY A 87 -7.49 -0.96 -4.59
CA GLY A 87 -7.81 -1.87 -3.49
C GLY A 87 -8.94 -1.39 -2.57
N LEU A 88 -9.22 -0.08 -2.53
CA LEU A 88 -10.21 0.50 -1.62
C LEU A 88 -11.63 -0.06 -1.79
N PRO A 89 -12.18 -0.20 -3.01
CA PRO A 89 -13.52 -0.78 -3.19
C PRO A 89 -13.63 -2.21 -2.66
N TYR A 90 -12.57 -3.01 -2.81
CA TYR A 90 -12.53 -4.38 -2.31
C TYR A 90 -12.47 -4.43 -0.79
N LEU A 91 -11.65 -3.55 -0.19
CA LEU A 91 -11.55 -3.45 1.27
C LEU A 91 -12.89 -3.01 1.90
N VAL A 92 -13.53 -1.97 1.32
CA VAL A 92 -14.85 -1.49 1.78
C VAL A 92 -15.88 -2.60 1.68
N ARG A 93 -15.94 -3.32 0.55
CA ARG A 93 -16.88 -4.45 0.39
C ARG A 93 -16.65 -5.55 1.42
N HIS A 94 -15.39 -5.88 1.71
CA HIS A 94 -15.04 -6.91 2.70
C HIS A 94 -15.50 -6.55 4.12
N PHE A 95 -15.24 -5.32 4.58
CA PHE A 95 -15.69 -4.89 5.89
C PHE A 95 -17.21 -4.68 5.95
N TRP A 96 -17.82 -4.15 4.89
CA TRP A 96 -19.27 -3.94 4.82
C TRP A 96 -20.04 -5.27 4.85
N GLY A 97 -19.60 -6.28 4.10
CA GLY A 97 -20.19 -7.63 4.16
C GLY A 97 -20.06 -8.25 5.55
N ARG A 98 -18.89 -8.12 6.18
CA ARG A 98 -18.62 -8.66 7.52
C ARG A 98 -19.45 -7.99 8.63
N LEU A 99 -19.79 -6.70 8.49
CA LEU A 99 -20.66 -5.99 9.43
C LEU A 99 -22.13 -6.40 9.31
N ARG A 100 -22.56 -6.87 8.13
CA ARG A 100 -23.94 -7.29 7.87
C ARG A 100 -24.26 -8.69 8.37
N GLU A 101 -23.25 -9.55 8.50
CA GLU A 101 -23.40 -10.94 8.93
C GLU A 101 -23.14 -11.19 10.43
N ARG A 102 -23.01 -10.13 11.24
CA ARG A 102 -23.03 -10.29 12.71
C ARG A 102 -24.49 -10.27 13.17
N PRO A 103 -25.08 -11.41 13.60
CA PRO A 103 -26.29 -11.34 14.40
C PRO A 103 -25.89 -10.80 15.77
N ASP A 104 -26.68 -9.84 16.25
CA ASP A 104 -26.58 -9.24 17.58
C ASP A 104 -26.75 -10.29 18.69
#